data_AF-A0AAE4MV88-F1
#
_entry.id   AF-A0AAE4MV88-F1
#
_cell.length_a   1.000
_cell.length_b   1.000
_cell.length_c   1.000
_cell.angle_alpha   90.00
_cell.angle_beta   90.00
_cell.angle_gamma   90.00
#
_symmetry.space_group_name_H-M   'P 1'
#
loop_
_entity.id
_entity.type
_entity.pdbx_description
1 polymer ?
#
loop_
_entity_poly.entity_id
_entity_poly.type
_entity_poly.pdbx_seq_one_letter_code
_entity_poly.pdbx_strand_id
1 'polypeptide(L)'
;MVTLDQAKEYLEGQGITIPDFVLQAFVDEANSIQDCLDAHYPTSTALLIQLYLLALMGLGSGDKYISSQTAPSGASRSFRYQSFSDRWKASVNLLRSLDKYGCASALIPADPTASPAFAGIWIGRGGCMCGSK
;
A
#
# COMPACT_ATOMS: atom_id res chain seq x y z
N MET A 1 6.57 14.35 8.56
CA MET A 1 7.36 14.06 7.35
C MET A 1 8.29 12.90 7.63
N VAL A 2 8.30 11.91 6.75
CA VAL A 2 9.13 10.71 6.87
C VAL A 2 10.41 10.89 6.06
N THR A 3 11.54 10.39 6.57
CA THR A 3 12.83 10.45 5.86
C THR A 3 13.08 9.17 5.07
N LEU A 4 13.97 9.26 4.07
CA LEU A 4 14.36 8.09 3.27
C LEU A 4 14.97 6.98 4.15
N ASP A 5 15.82 7.34 5.11
CA ASP A 5 16.46 6.36 6.00
C ASP A 5 15.43 5.63 6.88
N GLN A 6 14.43 6.35 7.40
CA GLN A 6 13.35 5.75 8.19
C GLN A 6 12.48 4.82 7.35
N ALA A 7 12.18 5.21 6.12
CA ALA A 7 11.45 4.38 5.17
C ALA A 7 12.23 3.10 4.81
N LYS A 8 13.54 3.24 4.58
CA LYS A 8 14.42 2.13 4.25
C LYS A 8 14.53 1.11 5.38
N GLU A 9 14.82 1.56 6.60
CA GLU A 9 14.92 0.70 7.79
C GLU A 9 13.61 -0.09 7.99
N TYR A 10 12.47 0.59 7.84
CA TYR A 10 11.16 -0.03 8.00
C TYR A 10 10.84 -1.08 6.93
N LEU A 11 11.14 -0.80 5.66
CA LEU A 11 10.87 -1.71 4.53
C LEU A 11 11.82 -2.91 4.53
N GLU A 12 13.09 -2.71 4.85
CA GLU A 12 14.07 -3.79 5.01
C GLU A 12 13.65 -4.76 6.13
N GLY A 13 13.11 -4.23 7.23
CA GLY A 13 12.52 -5.05 8.30
C GLY A 13 11.35 -5.94 7.85
N GLN A 14 10.66 -5.57 6.77
CA GLN A 14 9.59 -6.37 6.16
C GLN A 14 10.07 -7.31 5.05
N GLY A 15 11.36 -7.24 4.71
CA GLY A 15 11.97 -7.96 3.60
C GLY A 15 11.69 -7.35 2.22
N ILE A 16 11.24 -6.08 2.17
CA ILE A 16 10.97 -5.36 0.92
C ILE A 16 12.22 -4.57 0.56
N THR A 17 12.85 -4.93 -0.56
CA THR A 17 14.04 -4.23 -1.08
C THR A 17 13.68 -3.43 -2.31
N ILE A 18 13.74 -2.10 -2.19
CA ILE A 18 13.42 -1.15 -3.25
C ILE A 18 14.68 -0.35 -3.57
N PRO A 19 14.98 -0.06 -4.84
CA PRO A 19 16.07 0.86 -5.18
C PRO A 19 15.87 2.25 -4.57
N ASP A 20 16.93 2.86 -4.05
CA ASP A 20 16.86 4.13 -3.31
C ASP A 20 16.20 5.26 -4.12
N PHE A 21 16.35 5.28 -5.45
CA PHE A 21 15.71 6.29 -6.31
C PHE A 21 14.18 6.14 -6.39
N VAL A 22 13.66 4.92 -6.33
CA VAL A 22 12.22 4.65 -6.29
C VAL A 22 11.68 4.93 -4.90
N LEU A 23 12.45 4.57 -3.86
CA LEU A 23 12.11 4.86 -2.47
C LEU A 23 11.96 6.37 -2.24
N GLN A 24 12.86 7.19 -2.78
CA GLN A 24 12.77 8.64 -2.68
C GLN A 24 11.47 9.17 -3.31
N ALA A 25 11.10 8.70 -4.51
CA ALA A 25 9.86 9.12 -5.15
C ALA A 25 8.62 8.75 -4.32
N PHE A 26 8.61 7.56 -3.72
CA PHE A 26 7.53 7.15 -2.81
C PHE A 26 7.47 7.98 -1.53
N VAL A 27 8.62 8.39 -0.99
CA VAL A 27 8.68 9.28 0.17
C VAL A 27 8.14 10.67 -0.18
N ASP A 28 8.48 11.22 -1.35
CA ASP A 28 7.97 12.51 -1.81
C ASP A 28 6.44 12.47 -1.97
N GLU A 29 5.93 11.38 -2.52
CA GLU A 29 4.49 11.14 -2.68
C GLU A 29 3.78 10.97 -1.32
N ALA A 30 4.37 10.25 -0.37
CA ALA A 30 3.86 10.15 1.01
C ALA A 30 3.95 11.46 1.81
N ASN A 31 4.88 12.35 1.47
CA ASN A 31 5.00 13.67 2.07
C ASN A 31 4.02 14.68 1.46
N SER A 32 3.44 14.42 0.28
CA SER A 32 2.42 15.29 -0.32
C SER A 32 1.14 15.39 0.51
N ILE A 33 0.83 14.38 1.33
CA ILE A 33 -0.34 14.36 2.22
C ILE A 33 -0.09 14.97 3.61
N GLN A 34 1.09 15.56 3.84
CA GLN A 34 1.49 16.08 5.14
C GLN A 34 0.52 17.14 5.69
N ASP A 35 -0.01 18.02 4.83
CA ASP A 35 -0.96 19.06 5.24
C ASP A 35 -2.25 18.48 5.83
N CYS A 36 -2.77 17.39 5.25
CA CYS A 36 -3.95 16.69 5.76
C CYS A 36 -3.65 15.96 7.07
N LEU A 37 -2.45 15.38 7.16
CA LEU A 37 -2.03 14.65 8.35
C LEU A 37 -1.84 15.57 9.56
N ASP A 38 -1.18 16.71 9.38
CA ASP A 38 -0.89 17.64 10.47
C ASP A 38 -2.16 18.35 10.98
N ALA A 39 -3.21 18.46 10.16
CA ALA A 39 -4.50 19.02 10.56
C ALA A 39 -5.34 18.07 11.44
N HIS A 40 -5.18 16.76 11.28
CA HIS A 40 -6.09 15.76 11.84
C HIS A 40 -5.44 14.79 12.83
N TYR A 41 -4.12 14.68 12.84
CA TYR A 41 -3.39 13.65 13.58
C TYR A 41 -2.20 14.21 14.35
N PRO A 42 -1.88 13.65 15.53
CA PRO A 42 -0.60 13.91 16.16
C PRO A 42 0.55 13.35 15.31
N THR A 43 1.73 13.95 15.45
CA THR A 43 2.93 13.65 14.65
C THR A 43 3.30 12.17 14.64
N SER A 44 3.10 11.46 15.76
CA SER A 44 3.38 10.03 15.86
C SER A 44 2.46 9.18 14.97
N THR A 45 1.16 9.46 14.94
CA THR A 45 0.21 8.76 14.06
C THR A 45 0.38 9.15 12.60
N ALA A 46 0.74 10.40 12.31
CA ALA A 46 1.03 10.84 10.94
C ALA A 46 2.20 10.05 10.33
N LEU A 47 3.30 9.91 11.09
CA LEU A 47 4.45 9.10 10.69
C LEU A 47 4.04 7.65 10.44
N LEU A 48 3.21 7.10 11.32
CA LEU A 48 2.71 5.74 11.23
C LEU A 48 1.89 5.50 9.96
N ILE A 49 0.99 6.42 9.61
CA ILE A 49 0.19 6.36 8.38
C ILE A 49 1.11 6.43 7.14
N GLN A 50 2.12 7.30 7.16
CA GLN A 50 3.10 7.41 6.06
C GLN A 50 3.89 6.12 5.86
N LEU A 51 4.40 5.50 6.93
CA LEU A 51 5.12 4.23 6.85
C LEU A 51 4.24 3.10 6.31
N TYR A 52 2.98 3.02 6.74
CA TYR A 52 2.06 2.01 6.23
C TYR A 52 1.70 2.21 4.76
N LEU A 53 1.57 3.46 4.32
CA LEU A 53 1.37 3.79 2.90
C LEU A 53 2.60 3.37 2.07
N LEU A 54 3.81 3.67 2.56
CA LEU A 54 5.06 3.25 1.92
C LEU A 54 5.20 1.72 1.84
N ALA A 55 4.85 1.00 2.91
CA ALA A 55 4.85 -0.47 2.88
C ALA A 55 3.88 -1.02 1.85
N LEU A 56 2.72 -0.39 1.68
CA LEU A 56 1.68 -0.80 0.74
C LEU A 56 2.11 -0.55 -0.72
N MET A 57 2.72 0.60 -1.01
CA MET A 57 3.36 0.86 -2.31
C MET A 57 4.55 -0.07 -2.56
N GLY A 58 5.34 -0.35 -1.53
CA GLY A 58 6.46 -1.28 -1.57
C GLY A 58 6.04 -2.71 -1.93
N LEU A 59 4.98 -3.22 -1.28
CA LEU A 59 4.36 -4.50 -1.59
C LEU A 59 3.85 -4.57 -3.03
N GLY A 60 3.29 -3.47 -3.56
CA GLY A 60 2.87 -3.41 -4.97
C GLY A 60 4.02 -3.41 -5.97
N SER A 61 5.20 -2.90 -5.58
CA SER A 61 6.36 -2.70 -6.46
C SER A 61 7.36 -3.87 -6.52
N GLY A 62 7.40 -4.74 -5.50
CA GLY A 62 8.44 -5.75 -5.40
C GLY A 62 8.03 -6.96 -4.57
N ASP A 63 7.73 -8.06 -5.25
CA ASP A 63 7.32 -9.33 -4.64
C ASP A 63 8.50 -10.33 -4.61
N LYS A 64 9.65 -9.90 -4.06
CA LYS A 64 10.82 -10.80 -3.93
C LYS A 64 10.68 -11.62 -2.64
N TYR A 65 10.23 -12.86 -2.79
CA TYR A 65 10.15 -13.80 -1.68
C TYR A 65 11.32 -14.78 -1.67
N ILE A 66 11.99 -14.87 -0.52
CA ILE A 66 12.99 -15.90 -0.28
C ILE A 66 12.26 -17.12 0.26
N SER A 67 11.98 -18.11 -0.60
CA SER A 67 11.27 -19.34 -0.23
C SER A 67 12.15 -20.34 0.53
N SER A 68 13.48 -20.25 0.37
CA SER A 68 14.45 -21.05 1.12
C SER A 68 15.79 -20.29 1.24
N GLN A 69 16.40 -20.37 2.42
CA GLN A 69 17.81 -20.02 2.60
C GLN A 69 18.55 -21.21 3.19
N THR A 70 19.59 -21.65 2.51
CA THR A 70 20.51 -22.69 2.96
C THR A 70 21.86 -22.04 3.19
N ALA A 71 22.34 -22.11 4.43
CA ALA A 71 23.69 -21.68 4.75
C ALA A 71 24.70 -22.76 4.30
N PRO A 72 25.94 -22.37 3.92
CA PRO A 72 27.02 -23.33 3.61
C PRO A 72 27.33 -24.32 4.75
N SER A 73 26.93 -24.01 5.98
CA SER A 73 27.04 -24.88 7.16
C SER A 73 25.96 -25.96 7.27
N GLY A 74 25.00 -26.02 6.33
CA GLY A 74 23.88 -26.97 6.35
C GLY A 74 22.69 -26.55 7.20
N ALA A 75 22.73 -25.37 7.83
CA ALA A 75 21.58 -24.80 8.53
C ALA A 75 20.54 -24.25 7.52
N SER A 76 19.30 -24.69 7.65
CA SER A 76 18.17 -24.21 6.84
C SER A 76 17.16 -23.46 7.72
N ARG A 77 16.69 -22.30 7.24
CA ARG A 77 15.49 -21.65 7.80
C ARG A 77 14.40 -21.66 6.75
N SER A 78 13.26 -22.26 7.08
CA SER A 78 12.04 -22.18 6.29
C SER A 78 11.06 -21.23 6.98
N PHE A 79 10.46 -20.35 6.19
CA PHE A 79 9.47 -19.39 6.67
C PHE A 79 8.11 -19.75 6.05
N ARG A 80 7.04 -19.70 6.86
CA ARG A 80 5.66 -19.76 6.34
C ARG A 80 5.18 -18.33 6.19
N TYR A 81 5.04 -17.89 4.95
CA TYR A 81 4.49 -16.57 4.66
C TYR A 81 2.97 -16.65 4.51
N GLN A 82 2.26 -15.62 4.98
CA GLN A 82 0.87 -15.38 4.58
C GLN A 82 0.82 -15.10 3.08
N SER A 83 -0.31 -15.42 2.43
CA SER A 83 -0.49 -15.13 1.01
C SER A 83 -0.34 -13.62 0.76
N PHE A 84 0.13 -13.24 -0.43
CA PHE A 84 0.24 -11.83 -0.82
C PHE A 84 -1.10 -11.10 -0.62
N SER A 85 -2.22 -11.74 -0.95
CA SER A 85 -3.57 -11.20 -0.68
C SER A 85 -3.86 -10.94 0.78
N ASP A 86 -3.41 -11.82 1.69
CA ASP A 86 -3.65 -11.63 3.12
C ASP A 86 -2.79 -10.49 3.66
N ARG A 87 -1.53 -10.39 3.22
CA ARG A 87 -0.62 -9.30 3.60
C ARG A 87 -1.12 -7.95 3.07
N TRP A 88 -1.57 -7.90 1.83
CA TRP A 88 -2.18 -6.72 1.22
C TRP A 88 -3.41 -6.27 2.01
N LYS A 89 -4.39 -7.16 2.23
CA LYS A 89 -5.61 -6.86 3.00
C LYS A 89 -5.29 -6.42 4.43
N ALA A 90 -4.33 -7.05 5.08
CA ALA A 90 -3.90 -6.66 6.41
C ALA A 90 -3.34 -5.23 6.42
N SER A 91 -2.45 -4.89 5.47
CA SER A 91 -1.87 -3.54 5.35
C SER A 91 -2.92 -2.46 5.03
N VAL A 92 -3.88 -2.74 4.15
CA VAL A 92 -5.00 -1.83 3.84
C VAL A 92 -5.90 -1.62 5.06
N ASN A 93 -6.25 -2.70 5.77
CA ASN A 93 -7.12 -2.61 6.95
C ASN A 93 -6.45 -1.84 8.08
N LEU A 94 -5.16 -2.05 8.27
CA LEU A 94 -4.33 -1.32 9.21
C LEU A 94 -4.33 0.18 8.89
N LEU A 95 -4.07 0.55 7.63
CA LEU A 95 -4.07 1.95 7.19
C LEU A 95 -5.46 2.60 7.36
N ARG A 96 -6.55 1.93 6.94
CA ARG A 96 -7.94 2.40 7.15
C ARG A 96 -8.34 2.48 8.62
N SER A 97 -7.74 1.66 9.47
CA SER A 97 -8.01 1.71 10.91
C SER A 97 -7.42 2.97 11.55
N LEU A 98 -6.28 3.46 11.07
CA LEU A 98 -5.65 4.70 11.53
C LEU A 98 -6.20 5.94 10.80
N ASP A 99 -6.30 5.87 9.47
CA ASP A 99 -6.74 6.97 8.60
C ASP A 99 -8.28 7.07 8.54
N LYS A 100 -8.88 7.56 9.63
CA LYS A 100 -10.30 7.91 9.73
C LYS A 100 -10.74 9.08 8.85
N TYR A 101 -9.85 10.03 8.56
CA TYR A 101 -10.18 11.21 7.75
C TYR A 101 -9.94 10.99 6.25
N GLY A 102 -9.30 9.89 5.88
CA GLY A 102 -9.12 9.48 4.48
C GLY A 102 -8.01 10.26 3.76
N CYS A 103 -7.04 10.82 4.50
CA CYS A 103 -5.94 11.60 3.93
C CYS A 103 -5.09 10.79 2.94
N ALA A 104 -4.93 9.48 3.16
CA ALA A 104 -4.13 8.59 2.34
C ALA A 104 -4.96 7.85 1.28
N SER A 105 -6.30 7.96 1.31
CA SER A 105 -7.21 7.15 0.50
C SER A 105 -7.03 7.28 -1.02
N ALA A 106 -6.59 8.46 -1.49
CA ALA A 106 -6.35 8.72 -2.91
C ALA A 106 -5.05 8.08 -3.44
N LEU A 107 -4.10 7.78 -2.56
CA LEU A 107 -2.79 7.24 -2.90
C LEU A 107 -2.68 5.73 -2.70
N ILE A 108 -3.73 5.09 -2.19
CA ILE A 108 -3.76 3.62 -2.06
C ILE A 108 -3.79 3.04 -3.48
N PRO A 109 -2.78 2.24 -3.89
CA PRO A 109 -2.79 1.57 -5.18
C PRO A 109 -4.00 0.63 -5.29
N ALA A 110 -4.45 0.37 -6.52
CA ALA A 110 -5.54 -0.56 -6.78
C ALA A 110 -5.21 -1.94 -6.20
N ASP A 111 -6.20 -2.61 -5.61
CA ASP A 111 -6.03 -3.94 -5.02
C ASP A 111 -5.61 -4.94 -6.11
N PRO A 112 -4.36 -5.46 -6.07
CA PRO A 112 -3.85 -6.41 -7.05
C PRO A 112 -4.51 -7.80 -6.92
N THR A 113 -5.26 -8.03 -5.84
CA THR A 113 -5.93 -9.29 -5.52
C THR A 113 -7.44 -9.22 -5.64
N ALA A 114 -7.98 -8.05 -5.96
CA ALA A 114 -9.35 -7.96 -6.45
C ALA A 114 -9.41 -8.77 -7.75
N SER A 115 -10.17 -9.88 -7.75
CA SER A 115 -10.64 -10.52 -8.98
C SER A 115 -11.06 -9.41 -9.95
N PRO A 116 -10.74 -9.47 -11.25
CA PRO A 116 -11.13 -8.43 -12.19
C PRO A 116 -12.62 -8.20 -11.99
N ALA A 117 -12.96 -7.08 -11.36
CA ALA A 117 -14.34 -6.71 -11.21
C ALA A 117 -14.77 -6.50 -12.64
N PHE A 118 -15.56 -7.43 -13.15
CA PHE A 118 -16.46 -7.25 -14.27
C PHE A 118 -17.44 -6.14 -13.87
N ALA A 119 -16.90 -4.94 -13.69
CA ALA A 119 -17.60 -3.70 -13.53
C ALA A 119 -18.08 -3.34 -14.92
N GLY A 120 -19.27 -3.87 -15.23
CA GLY A 120 -20.22 -3.28 -16.16
C GLY A 120 -19.65 -2.77 -17.47
N ILE A 121 -19.89 -3.54 -18.54
CA ILE A 121 -20.43 -2.91 -19.74
C ILE A 121 -21.52 -1.94 -19.27
N TRP A 122 -21.21 -0.66 -19.33
CA TRP A 122 -22.16 0.42 -19.16
C TRP A 122 -23.15 0.34 -20.32
N ILE A 123 -24.19 -0.50 -20.19
CA ILE A 123 -25.41 -0.30 -20.96
C ILE A 123 -26.07 0.91 -20.32
N GLY A 124 -25.78 2.07 -20.91
CA GLY A 124 -26.36 3.35 -20.52
C GLY A 124 -27.87 3.20 -20.38
N ARG A 125 -28.37 3.53 -19.20
CA ARG A 125 -29.78 3.83 -18.97
C ARG A 125 -30.08 5.13 -19.74
N GLY A 126 -30.30 5.00 -21.05
CA GLY A 126 -30.79 6.06 -21.93
C GLY A 126 -32.21 6.42 -21.55
N GLY A 127 -32.41 7.70 -21.27
CA GLY A 127 -33.63 8.25 -20.68
C GLY A 127 -34.86 8.28 -21.59
N CYS A 128 -35.93 8.76 -20.97
CA CYS A 128 -37.25 9.06 -21.49
C CYS A 128 -37.32 9.45 -22.98
N MET A 129 -38.22 8.80 -23.71
CA MET A 129 -39.00 9.45 -24.76
C MET A 129 -40.46 9.48 -24.31
N CYS A 130 -40.85 10.60 -23.70
CA CYS A 130 -42.21 11.10 -23.88
C CYS A 130 -42.33 11.52 -25.34
N GLY A 131 -43.31 10.97 -26.05
CA GLY A 131 -43.67 11.36 -27.40
C GLY A 131 -45.15 11.05 -27.60
N SER A 132 -46.00 11.99 -27.16
CA SER A 132 -47.42 12.01 -27.48
C SER A 132 -47.65 12.01 -28.99
N LYS A 133 -48.42 11.03 -29.48
CA LYS A 133 -49.66 11.22 -30.26
C LYS A 133 -50.25 9.86 -30.63
#